data_AF-A0A7C7JS02-F1
#
_entry.id   AF-A0A7C7JS02-F1
#
_cell.length_a   1.000
_cell.length_b   1.000
_cell.length_c   1.000
_cell.angle_alpha   90.00
_cell.angle_beta   90.00
_cell.angle_gamma   90.00
#
_symmetry.space_group_name_H-M   'P 1'
#
loop_
_entity.id
_entity.type
_entity.pdbx_description
1 polymer ?
#
loop_
_entity_poly.entity_id
_entity_poly.type
_entity_poly.pdbx_seq_one_letter_code
_entity_poly.pdbx_strand_id
1 'polypeptide(L)' 'MCDIEALKMEMPIMAPASGTIKEVYVSPGQAIEGGGPLFVIEW' A
#
# COMPACT_ATOMS: atom_id res chain seq x y z
N MET A 1 6.09 -3.60 4.03
CA MET A 1 5.27 -4.70 3.49
C MET A 1 3.86 -4.49 4.04
N CYS A 2 2.88 -4.26 3.17
CA CYS A 2 1.49 -3.99 3.56
C CYS A 2 0.61 -4.97 2.78
N ASP A 3 -0.35 -5.58 3.49
CA ASP A 3 -1.28 -6.54 2.93
C ASP A 3 -2.66 -5.89 2.77
N ILE A 4 -3.30 -6.13 1.63
CA ILE A 4 -4.60 -5.55 1.30
C ILE A 4 -5.57 -6.70 1.07
N GLU A 5 -6.64 -6.73 1.86
CA GLU A 5 -7.72 -7.70 1.70
C GLU A 5 -8.79 -7.13 0.77
N ALA A 6 -8.93 -7.70 -0.42
CA ALA A 6 -10.11 -7.47 -1.27
C ALA A 6 -10.71 -8.82 -1.68
N LEU A 7 -12.01 -9.00 -1.46
CA LEU A 7 -12.79 -10.15 -1.99
C LEU A 7 -12.24 -11.55 -1.63
N LYS A 8 -11.75 -11.75 -0.38
CA LYS A 8 -11.07 -12.99 0.09
C LYS A 8 -9.72 -13.30 -0.55
N MET A 9 -9.12 -12.35 -1.27
CA MET A 9 -7.75 -12.46 -1.79
C MET A 9 -6.86 -11.41 -1.12
N GLU A 10 -5.80 -11.89 -0.45
CA GLU A 10 -4.67 -11.07 0.02
C GLU A 10 -3.83 -10.67 -1.20
N MET A 11 -3.66 -9.37 -1.42
CA MET A 11 -2.81 -8.82 -2.48
C MET A 11 -1.59 -8.14 -1.85
N PRO A 12 -0.44 -8.84 -1.75
CA PRO A 12 0.76 -8.24 -1.20
C PRO A 12 1.27 -7.16 -2.15
N ILE A 13 1.18 -5.89 -1.74
CA ILE A 13 1.76 -4.78 -2.52
C ILE A 13 3.24 -4.69 -2.17
N MET A 14 4.07 -5.17 -3.09
CA MET A 14 5.52 -5.04 -3.01
C MET A 14 5.99 -3.74 -3.63
N ALA A 15 6.96 -3.08 -2.98
CA ALA A 15 7.64 -1.94 -3.55
C ALA A 15 8.38 -2.37 -4.84
N PRO A 16 8.26 -1.63 -5.96
CA PRO A 16 8.94 -1.98 -7.20
C PRO A 16 10.47 -1.83 -7.12
N ALA A 17 10.97 -1.07 -6.14
CA ALA A 17 12.38 -0.84 -5.90
C ALA A 17 12.65 -0.62 -4.40
N SER A 18 13.91 -0.82 -3.99
CA SER A 18 14.38 -0.42 -2.67
C SER A 18 14.38 1.11 -2.57
N GLY A 19 13.69 1.65 -1.57
CA GLY A 19 13.62 3.08 -1.30
C GLY A 19 13.06 3.34 0.10
N THR A 20 12.99 4.60 0.51
CA THR A 20 12.47 4.99 1.82
C THR A 20 11.04 5.45 1.69
N ILE A 21 10.17 4.99 2.60
CA ILE A 21 8.78 5.46 2.66
C ILE A 21 8.79 6.92 3.09
N LYS A 22 8.38 7.82 2.19
CA LYS A 22 8.26 9.24 2.44
C LYS A 22 6.95 9.57 3.15
N GLU A 23 5.85 9.04 2.64
CA GLU A 23 4.51 9.28 3.15
C GLU A 23 3.64 8.02 3.03
N VAL A 24 2.79 7.80 4.03
CA VAL A 24 1.80 6.71 4.05
C VAL A 24 0.42 7.34 4.13
N TYR A 25 -0.41 7.08 3.12
CA TYR A 25 -1.78 7.62 3.01
C TYR A 25 -2.86 6.62 3.48
N VAL A 26 -2.42 5.49 4.04
CA VAL A 26 -3.29 4.41 4.50
C VAL A 26 -3.00 4.04 5.93
N SER A 27 -4.06 3.71 6.66
CA SER A 27 -3.97 3.18 8.03
C SER A 27 -4.50 1.75 8.08
N PRO A 28 -4.03 0.93 9.03
CA PRO A 28 -4.56 -0.42 9.21
C PRO A 28 -6.08 -0.39 9.44
N GLY A 29 -6.83 -1.17 8.66
CA GLY A 29 -8.30 -1.21 8.71
C GLY A 29 -9.02 -0.07 7.98
N GLN A 30 -8.29 0.82 7.30
CA GLN A 30 -8.89 1.86 6.45
C GLN A 30 -9.43 1.25 5.16
N ALA A 31 -10.69 1.57 4.83
CA ALA A 31 -11.23 1.25 3.51
C ALA A 31 -10.53 2.12 2.46
N ILE A 32 -9.88 1.48 1.50
CA ILE A 32 -9.21 2.13 0.37
C ILE A 32 -10.01 1.90 -0.91
N GLU A 33 -10.10 2.92 -1.75
CA GLU A 33 -10.70 2.79 -3.08
C GLU A 33 -9.63 2.46 -4.12
N GLY A 34 -10.00 1.64 -5.11
CA GLY A 34 -9.10 1.23 -6.18
C GLY A 34 -8.66 2.44 -7.02
N GLY A 35 -7.35 2.70 -7.05
CA GLY A 35 -6.75 3.82 -7.78
C GLY A 35 -6.23 4.96 -6.90
N GLY A 36 -6.45 4.91 -5.58
CA GLY A 36 -5.87 5.87 -4.64
C GLY A 36 -4.38 5.60 -4.32
N PRO A 37 -3.58 6.63 -4.00
CA PRO A 37 -2.21 6.44 -3.55
C PRO A 37 -2.19 5.79 -2.17
N LEU A 38 -1.37 4.74 -2.00
CA LEU A 38 -1.23 4.03 -0.72
C LEU A 38 -0.05 4.58 0.10
N PHE A 39 1.11 4.70 -0.53
CA PHE A 39 2.34 5.22 0.05
C PHE A 39 3.23 5.76 -1.05
N VAL A 40 4.07 6.74 -0.72
CA VAL A 40 5.08 7.31 -1.61
C VAL A 40 6.44 6.79 -1.18
N ILE A 41 7.17 6.22 -2.14
CA ILE A 41 8.55 5.77 -1.96
C ILE A 41 9.47 6.72 -2.71
N GLU A 42 10.47 7.25 -2.01
CA GLU A 42 11.55 8.05 -2.60
C GLU A 42 12.83 7.21 -2.65
N TRP A 43 13.58 7.32 -3.75
CA TRP A 43 14.79 6.55 -4.06
C TRP A 43 15.91 7.49 -4.49
#